data_AF-A0A8J7T6X1-F1
#
_entry.id   AF-A0A8J7T6X1-F1
#
_cell.length_a   1.000
_cell.length_b   1.000
_cell.length_c   1.000
_cell.angle_alpha   90.00
_cell.angle_beta   90.00
_cell.angle_gamma   90.00
#
_symmetry.space_group_name_H-M   'P 1'
#
loop_
_entity.id
_entity.type
_entity.pdbx_description
1 polymer ?
#
loop_
_entity_poly.entity_id
_entity_poly.type
_entity_poly.pdbx_seq_one_letter_code
_entity_poly.pdbx_strand_id
1 'polypeptide(L)' 'AAKPFSLGERCWCRGTESFVPKSSVKQLKFLNTPNCPFQVVVTLKNNKEVCISPQTKWLQQYLKNALNK' A
#
# COMPACT_ATOMS: atom_id res chain seq x y z
N ALA A 1 7.49 -30.40 -4.25
CA ALA A 1 7.06 -29.66 -5.45
C ALA A 1 6.92 -28.18 -5.11
N ALA A 2 7.92 -27.36 -5.42
CA ALA A 2 7.78 -25.90 -5.38
C ALA A 2 6.92 -25.50 -6.59
N LYS A 3 5.78 -24.83 -6.34
CA LYS A 3 4.88 -24.41 -7.42
C LYS A 3 5.64 -23.51 -8.39
N PRO A 4 5.57 -23.75 -9.72
CA PRO A 4 6.28 -22.91 -10.67
C PRO A 4 5.85 -21.46 -10.50
N PHE A 5 6.82 -20.56 -10.60
CA PHE A 5 6.67 -19.10 -10.56
C PHE A 5 5.92 -18.55 -11.81
N SER A 6 5.11 -19.38 -12.47
CA SER A 6 4.48 -19.14 -13.77
C SER A 6 3.02 -18.69 -13.64
N LEU A 7 2.68 -17.99 -12.55
CA LEU A 7 1.39 -17.30 -12.29
C LEU A 7 1.66 -15.95 -11.58
N GLY A 8 2.80 -15.33 -11.87
CA GLY A 8 3.36 -14.15 -11.22
C GLY A 8 2.74 -12.80 -11.61
N GLU A 9 1.46 -12.77 -12.01
CA GLU A 9 0.72 -11.53 -12.29
C GLU A 9 -0.24 -11.15 -11.17
N ARG A 10 0.05 -11.56 -9.93
CA ARG A 10 -0.80 -11.23 -8.78
C ARG A 10 -0.24 -10.00 -8.09
N CYS A 11 -0.98 -8.91 -8.19
CA CYS A 11 -0.67 -7.69 -7.46
C CYS A 11 -0.54 -7.96 -5.96
N TRP A 12 0.35 -7.22 -5.29
CA TRP A 12 0.64 -7.38 -3.86
C TRP A 12 -0.63 -7.25 -3.03
N CYS A 13 -1.43 -6.25 -3.36
CA CYS A 13 -2.75 -6.07 -2.80
C CYS A 13 -3.80 -6.73 -3.69
N ARG A 14 -4.65 -7.57 -3.08
CA ARG A 14 -5.88 -8.08 -3.70
C ARG A 14 -7.08 -7.14 -3.51
N GLY A 15 -6.98 -6.22 -2.55
CA GLY A 15 -7.98 -5.23 -2.20
C GLY A 15 -7.36 -4.15 -1.33
N THR A 16 -8.08 -3.05 -1.15
CA THR A 16 -7.63 -1.89 -0.36
C THR A 16 -8.59 -1.60 0.77
N GLU A 17 -8.05 -1.36 1.95
CA GLU A 17 -8.78 -0.82 3.09
C GLU A 17 -9.01 0.68 2.91
N SER A 18 -10.28 1.08 2.93
CA SER A 18 -10.68 2.47 2.76
C SER A 18 -10.41 3.32 4.00
N PHE A 19 -10.43 2.70 5.19
CA PHE A 19 -10.34 3.39 6.46
C PHE A 19 -9.17 2.90 7.31
N VAL A 20 -8.01 3.52 7.09
CA VAL A 20 -6.84 3.36 7.97
C VAL A 20 -6.53 4.71 8.59
N PRO A 21 -6.59 4.88 9.93
CA PRO A 21 -6.21 6.13 10.56
C PRO A 21 -4.68 6.31 10.52
N LYS A 22 -4.22 7.52 10.18
CA LYS A 22 -2.79 7.89 10.13
C LYS A 22 -2.06 7.54 11.44
N SER A 23 -2.72 7.69 12.58
CA SER A 23 -2.13 7.40 13.91
C SER A 23 -1.73 5.93 14.09
N SER A 24 -2.37 5.01 13.38
CA SER A 24 -2.06 3.57 13.46
C SER A 24 -0.96 3.15 12.49
N VAL A 25 -0.54 4.03 11.57
CA VAL A 25 0.49 3.73 10.56
C VAL A 25 1.87 3.86 11.18
N LYS A 26 2.67 2.81 11.05
CA LYS A 26 4.08 2.76 11.45
C LYS A 26 5.00 3.00 10.25
N GLN A 27 4.67 2.42 9.09
CA GLN A 27 5.47 2.54 7.87
C GLN A 27 4.56 2.56 6.63
N LEU A 28 5.00 3.28 5.60
CA LEU A 28 4.43 3.31 4.26
C LEU A 28 5.39 2.64 3.27
N LYS A 29 4.86 1.81 2.39
CA LYS A 29 5.56 1.21 1.24
C LYS A 29 4.74 1.48 -0.01
N PHE A 30 5.38 2.07 -1.01
CA PHE A 30 4.80 2.30 -2.33
C PHE A 30 5.29 1.22 -3.27
N LEU A 31 4.37 0.50 -3.90
CA LEU A 31 4.68 -0.58 -4.82
C LEU A 31 4.24 -0.17 -6.23
N ASN A 32 5.19 -0.19 -7.14
CA ASN A 32 4.97 0.06 -8.56
C ASN A 32 5.35 -1.21 -9.34
N THR A 33 4.46 -2.19 -9.32
CA THR A 33 4.65 -3.45 -10.03
C THR A 33 4.09 -3.33 -11.45
N PRO A 34 4.85 -3.67 -12.50
CA PRO A 34 4.31 -3.73 -13.85
C PRO A 34 3.10 -4.69 -13.89
N ASN A 35 2.09 -4.37 -14.68
CA ASN A 35 0.78 -5.06 -14.76
C ASN A 35 -0.15 -4.88 -13.53
N CYS A 36 0.20 -4.02 -12.57
CA CYS A 36 -0.65 -3.71 -11.42
C CYS A 36 -0.90 -2.20 -11.28
N PRO A 37 -2.08 -1.80 -10.78
CA PRO A 37 -2.30 -0.40 -10.41
C PRO A 37 -1.34 -0.02 -9.28
N PHE A 38 -1.04 1.27 -9.15
CA PHE A 38 -0.19 1.77 -8.06
C PHE A 38 -0.73 1.33 -6.70
N GLN A 39 0.09 0.62 -5.93
CA GLN A 39 -0.34 0.04 -4.65
C GLN A 39 0.39 0.70 -3.48
N VAL A 40 -0.35 0.91 -2.40
CA VAL A 40 0.18 1.48 -1.17
C VAL A 40 -0.04 0.48 -0.05
N VAL A 41 1.04 -0.02 0.52
CA VAL A 41 1.01 -0.94 1.65
C VAL A 41 1.44 -0.17 2.89
N VAL A 42 0.65 -0.25 3.95
CA VAL A 42 1.00 0.32 5.25
C VAL A 42 1.20 -0.78 6.27
N THR A 43 2.31 -0.69 7.00
CA THR A 43 2.54 -1.48 8.20
C THR A 43 1.93 -0.71 9.36
N LEU A 44 0.95 -1.30 10.03
CA LEU A 44 0.34 -0.75 11.24
C LEU A 44 1.25 -0.95 12.46
N LYS A 45 1.00 -0.20 13.53
CA LYS A 45 1.71 -0.35 14.81
C LYS A 45 1.61 -1.77 15.39
N ASN A 46 0.52 -2.48 15.10
CA ASN A 46 0.32 -3.88 15.48
C ASN A 46 1.08 -4.87 14.57
N ASN A 47 2.04 -4.39 13.77
CA ASN A 47 2.81 -5.15 12.77
C ASN A 47 1.97 -5.80 11.66
N LYS A 48 0.69 -5.48 11.57
CA LYS A 48 -0.19 -5.91 10.48
C LYS A 48 0.08 -5.06 9.24
N GLU A 49 0.33 -5.71 8.10
CA GLU A 49 0.40 -5.04 6.80
C GLU A 49 -0.98 -5.02 6.16
N VAL A 50 -1.44 -3.83 5.76
CA VAL A 50 -2.69 -3.64 5.04
C VAL A 50 -2.46 -2.77 3.83
N CYS A 51 -3.20 -3.02 2.77
CA CYS A 51 -3.17 -2.19 1.58
C CYS A 51 -4.19 -1.07 1.71
N ILE A 52 -3.82 0.15 1.31
CA ILE A 52 -4.72 1.31 1.33
C ILE A 52 -4.87 1.89 -0.06
N SER A 53 -5.98 2.57 -0.29
CA SER A 53 -6.21 3.28 -1.54
C SER A 53 -5.35 4.55 -1.59
N PRO A 54 -4.76 4.92 -2.75
CA PRO A 54 -4.08 6.20 -2.91
C PRO A 54 -5.03 7.41 -2.72
N GLN A 55 -6.35 7.19 -2.72
CA GLN A 55 -7.37 8.22 -2.49
C GLN A 55 -7.60 8.54 -0.99
N THR A 56 -6.92 7.86 -0.08
CA THR A 56 -7.06 8.13 1.36
C THR A 56 -6.65 9.59 1.69
N LYS A 57 -7.57 10.36 2.28
CA LYS A 57 -7.41 11.81 2.52
C LYS A 57 -6.09 12.18 3.22
N TRP A 58 -5.75 11.48 4.29
CA TRP A 58 -4.52 11.78 5.04
C TRP A 58 -3.27 11.42 4.26
N LEU A 59 -3.34 10.40 3.38
CA LEU A 59 -2.23 10.00 2.51
C LEU A 59 -1.97 11.06 1.45
N GLN A 60 -3.02 11.59 0.84
CA GLN A 60 -2.90 12.72 -0.10
C GLN A 60 -2.29 13.95 0.57
N GLN A 61 -2.73 14.28 1.79
CA GLN A 61 -2.13 15.39 2.54
C GLN A 61 -0.65 15.14 2.87
N TYR A 62 -0.31 13.91 3.24
CA TYR A 62 1.07 13.51 3.52
C TYR A 62 1.96 13.66 2.28
N LEU A 63 1.51 13.16 1.12
CA LEU A 63 2.23 13.29 -0.15
C LEU A 63 2.36 14.76 -0.57
N LYS A 64 1.30 15.56 -0.47
CA LYS A 64 1.36 17.00 -0.76
C LYS A 64 2.41 17.70 0.10
N ASN A 65 2.42 17.44 1.41
CA ASN A 65 3.40 18.04 2.31
C ASN A 65 4.83 17.56 2.03
N ALA A 66 5.00 16.31 1.58
CA ALA A 66 6.31 15.75 1.24
C ALA A 66 6.85 16.26 -0.10
N LEU A 67 5.98 16.62 -1.05
CA LEU A 67 6.34 17.13 -2.37
C LEU A 67 6.50 18.67 -2.41
N ASN A 68 5.82 19.41 -1.52
CA ASN A 68 5.96 20.87 -1.40
C ASN A 68 7.12 21.28 -0.49
N LYS A 69 8.09 20.38 -0.27
CA LYS A 69 9.25 20.59 0.58
C LYS A 69 10.50 20.29 -0.21
#